data_AF-A0A2G2J2E5-F1
#
_entry.id   AF-A0A2G2J2E5-F1
#
_cell.length_a   1.000
_cell.length_b   1.000
_cell.length_c   1.000
_cell.angle_alpha   90.00
_cell.angle_beta   90.00
_cell.angle_gamma   90.00
#
_symmetry.space_group_name_H-M   'P 1'
#
loop_
_entity.id
_entity.type
_entity.pdbx_description
1 polymer ?
#
loop_
_entity_poly.entity_id
_entity_poly.type
_entity_poly.pdbx_seq_one_letter_code
_entity_poly.pdbx_strand_id
1 'polypeptide(L)'
;MESMKTLGQKRAHECKIKAQAYKLWLQTLWPANIILVTGAALLSLIAGSSLLIKQNILDPRVAGILAIVSAAFTIVHTKLNCDQHQAECRKLKNQYSALANAYDELDVLTGEAEFKTKLTALNMELSQIIKSTTSEPSNKAMAKAKQQLSV
;
A
#
# COMPACT_ATOMS: atom_id res chain seq x y z
N MET A 1 30.48 14.82 14.08
CA MET A 1 29.15 15.33 13.67
C MET A 1 28.80 15.03 12.20
N GLU A 2 29.67 15.35 11.23
CA GLU A 2 29.39 15.21 9.78
C GLU A 2 28.97 13.78 9.36
N SER A 3 29.69 12.75 9.82
CA SER A 3 29.33 11.34 9.59
C SER A 3 27.92 10.97 10.07
N MET A 4 27.46 11.54 11.18
CA MET A 4 26.12 11.28 11.71
C MET A 4 25.03 12.00 10.91
N LYS A 5 25.33 13.19 10.37
CA LYS A 5 24.43 13.91 9.44
C LYS A 5 24.27 13.14 8.13
N THR A 6 25.36 12.67 7.54
CA THR A 6 25.32 11.81 6.35
C THR A 6 24.50 10.55 6.59
N LEU A 7 24.61 9.93 7.78
CA LEU A 7 23.79 8.78 8.14
C LEU A 7 22.30 9.14 8.22
N GLY A 8 21.94 10.24 8.87
CA GLY A 8 20.56 10.74 8.96
C GLY A 8 19.96 10.98 7.57
N GLN A 9 20.68 11.67 6.70
CA GLN A 9 20.27 11.94 5.32
C GLN A 9 20.10 10.65 4.49
N LYS A 10 21.02 9.69 4.65
CA LYS A 10 20.89 8.38 4.00
C LYS A 10 19.61 7.66 4.45
N ARG A 11 19.30 7.68 5.75
CA ARG A 11 18.07 7.08 6.30
C ARG A 11 16.81 7.81 5.83
N ALA A 12 16.83 9.14 5.79
CA ALA A 12 15.75 9.94 5.22
C ALA A 12 15.45 9.50 3.78
N HIS A 13 16.50 9.40 2.97
CA HIS A 13 16.40 8.98 1.57
C HIS A 13 15.86 7.56 1.42
N GLU A 14 16.36 6.59 2.18
CA GLU A 14 15.85 5.22 2.20
C GLU A 14 14.36 5.16 2.57
N CYS A 15 13.92 5.97 3.54
CA CYS A 15 12.52 6.07 3.94
C CYS A 15 11.65 6.69 2.84
N LYS A 16 12.13 7.73 2.14
CA LYS A 16 11.44 8.32 0.97
C LYS A 16 11.23 7.29 -0.13
N ILE A 17 12.26 6.50 -0.45
CA ILE A 17 12.16 5.41 -1.44
C ILE A 17 11.08 4.40 -1.03
N LYS A 18 11.10 3.95 0.23
CA LYS A 18 10.10 2.97 0.70
C LYS A 18 8.68 3.56 0.66
N ALA A 19 8.47 4.78 1.14
CA ALA A 19 7.18 5.44 1.08
C ALA A 19 6.67 5.55 -0.37
N GLN A 20 7.54 5.95 -1.30
CA GLN A 20 7.19 6.05 -2.71
C GLN A 20 6.90 4.68 -3.35
N ALA A 21 7.64 3.63 -2.97
CA ALA A 21 7.39 2.28 -3.44
C ALA A 21 6.01 1.77 -3.00
N TYR A 22 5.63 1.96 -1.73
CA TYR A 22 4.28 1.62 -1.25
C TYR A 22 3.20 2.42 -1.97
N LYS A 23 3.43 3.70 -2.25
CA LYS A 23 2.49 4.54 -3.02
C LYS A 23 2.26 3.97 -4.43
N LEU A 24 3.34 3.69 -5.17
CA LEU A 24 3.27 3.12 -6.52
C LEU A 24 2.62 1.74 -6.52
N TRP A 25 2.91 0.93 -5.49
CA TRP A 25 2.31 -0.37 -5.34
C TRP A 25 0.81 -0.30 -5.09
N LEU A 26 0.36 0.58 -4.18
CA LEU A 26 -1.06 0.83 -3.93
C LEU A 26 -1.81 1.29 -5.18
N GLN A 27 -1.20 2.16 -5.99
CA GLN A 27 -1.77 2.59 -7.27
C GLN A 27 -1.95 1.42 -8.25
N THR A 28 -1.06 0.43 -8.19
CA THR A 28 -1.14 -0.78 -9.02
C THR A 28 -2.22 -1.75 -8.54
N LEU A 29 -2.48 -1.79 -7.23
CA LEU A 29 -3.51 -2.65 -6.63
C LEU A 29 -4.93 -2.07 -6.73
N TRP A 30 -5.06 -0.75 -6.90
CA TRP A 30 -6.35 -0.08 -6.94
C TRP A 30 -7.34 -0.62 -8.01
N PRO A 31 -6.91 -0.87 -9.28
CA PRO A 31 -7.82 -1.41 -10.29
C PRO A 31 -8.35 -2.80 -9.93
N ALA A 32 -7.49 -3.66 -9.35
CA ALA A 32 -7.89 -5.00 -8.94
C ALA A 32 -8.97 -4.96 -7.85
N ASN A 33 -8.86 -4.02 -6.90
CA ASN A 33 -9.87 -3.85 -5.86
C ASN A 33 -11.23 -3.44 -6.46
N ILE A 34 -11.22 -2.48 -7.39
CA ILE A 34 -12.46 -2.02 -8.03
C ILE A 34 -13.12 -3.15 -8.83
N ILE A 35 -12.35 -3.90 -9.61
CA ILE A 35 -12.90 -4.99 -10.42
C ILE A 35 -13.45 -6.09 -9.51
N LEU A 36 -12.71 -6.49 -8.48
CA LEU A 36 -13.13 -7.58 -7.60
C LEU A 36 -14.33 -7.19 -6.73
N VAL A 37 -14.38 -5.98 -6.19
CA VAL A 37 -15.47 -5.54 -5.30
C VAL A 37 -16.66 -5.03 -6.11
N THR A 38 -16.44 -4.07 -7.01
CA THR A 38 -17.52 -3.44 -7.78
C THR A 38 -18.01 -4.37 -8.88
N GLY A 39 -17.12 -5.09 -9.55
CA GLY A 39 -17.50 -6.07 -10.57
C GLY A 39 -18.32 -7.21 -9.97
N ALA A 40 -17.92 -7.76 -8.82
CA ALA A 40 -18.75 -8.76 -8.13
C ALA A 40 -20.12 -8.19 -7.76
N ALA A 41 -20.19 -7.00 -7.16
CA ALA A 41 -21.46 -6.38 -6.79
C ALA A 41 -22.40 -6.17 -8.00
N LEU A 42 -21.87 -5.64 -9.11
CA LEU A 42 -22.64 -5.41 -10.33
C LEU A 42 -23.10 -6.72 -10.98
N LEU A 43 -22.23 -7.72 -11.07
CA LEU A 43 -22.58 -9.04 -11.61
C LEU A 43 -23.66 -9.71 -10.77
N SER A 44 -23.57 -9.64 -9.45
CA SER A 44 -24.58 -10.16 -8.54
C SER A 44 -25.92 -9.42 -8.69
N LEU A 45 -25.90 -8.09 -8.81
CA LEU A 45 -27.10 -7.28 -9.01
C LEU A 45 -27.79 -7.58 -10.34
N ILE A 46 -27.02 -7.70 -11.44
CA ILE A 46 -27.54 -8.04 -12.77
C ILE A 46 -28.12 -9.46 -12.77
N ALA A 47 -27.41 -10.43 -12.19
CA ALA A 47 -27.90 -11.80 -12.07
C ALA A 47 -29.19 -11.86 -11.24
N GLY A 48 -29.20 -11.23 -10.05
CA GLY A 48 -30.35 -11.21 -9.16
C GLY A 48 -31.57 -10.50 -9.77
N SER A 49 -31.37 -9.35 -10.41
CA SER A 49 -32.45 -8.62 -11.08
C SER A 49 -33.01 -9.37 -12.28
N SER A 50 -32.17 -10.04 -13.07
CA SER A 50 -32.62 -10.84 -14.22
C SER A 50 -33.48 -12.05 -13.82
N LEU A 51 -33.26 -12.61 -12.62
CA LEU A 51 -34.08 -13.68 -12.07
C LEU A 51 -35.43 -13.18 -11.55
N LEU A 52 -35.50 -11.94 -11.06
CA LEU A 52 -36.71 -11.37 -10.45
C LEU A 52 -37.64 -10.67 -11.46
N ILE A 53 -37.08 -10.11 -12.54
CA ILE A 53 -37.85 -9.37 -13.55
C ILE A 53 -38.27 -10.34 -14.66
N LYS A 54 -39.59 -10.60 -14.79
CA LYS A 54 -40.19 -11.52 -15.78
C LYS A 54 -39.97 -11.15 -17.27
N GLN A 55 -39.18 -10.12 -17.57
CA GLN A 55 -38.95 -9.63 -18.93
C GLN A 55 -37.86 -10.41 -19.71
N ASN A 56 -37.33 -11.52 -19.19
CA ASN A 56 -36.25 -12.30 -19.84
C ASN A 56 -35.08 -11.39 -20.30
N ILE A 57 -34.67 -10.44 -19.45
CA ILE A 57 -33.62 -9.47 -19.77
C ILE A 57 -32.29 -10.16 -20.08
N LEU A 58 -32.03 -11.32 -19.45
CA LEU A 58 -30.88 -12.18 -19.70
C LEU A 58 -31.35 -13.64 -19.78
N ASP A 59 -30.63 -14.44 -20.59
CA ASP A 59 -30.78 -15.89 -20.58
C ASP A 59 -30.45 -16.43 -19.17
N PRO A 60 -31.29 -17.29 -18.57
CA PRO A 60 -31.04 -17.86 -17.24
C PRO A 60 -29.69 -18.55 -17.07
N ARG A 61 -29.14 -19.14 -18.14
CA ARG A 61 -27.80 -19.76 -18.13
C ARG A 61 -26.72 -18.69 -17.98
N VAL A 62 -26.87 -17.57 -18.68
CA VAL A 62 -25.96 -16.43 -18.58
C VAL A 62 -26.03 -15.82 -17.18
N ALA A 63 -27.23 -15.61 -16.64
CA ALA A 63 -27.41 -15.13 -15.27
C ALA A 63 -26.75 -16.04 -14.22
N GLY A 64 -26.89 -17.36 -14.37
CA GLY A 64 -26.22 -18.35 -13.53
C GLY A 64 -24.69 -18.28 -13.60
N ILE A 65 -24.12 -18.15 -14.80
CA ILE A 65 -22.67 -17.97 -14.98
C ILE A 65 -22.19 -16.68 -14.31
N LEU A 66 -22.91 -15.56 -14.49
CA LEU A 66 -22.55 -14.29 -13.86
C LEU A 66 -22.56 -14.37 -12.33
N ALA A 67 -23.53 -15.07 -11.75
CA ALA A 67 -23.59 -15.29 -10.30
C ALA A 67 -22.38 -16.12 -9.80
N ILE A 68 -21.97 -17.15 -10.53
CA ILE A 68 -20.79 -17.97 -10.17
C ILE A 68 -19.50 -17.15 -10.27
N VAL A 69 -19.32 -16.39 -11.36
CA VAL A 69 -18.16 -15.51 -11.54
C VAL A 69 -18.10 -14.45 -10.44
N SER A 70 -19.24 -13.85 -10.10
CA SER A 70 -19.35 -12.92 -8.97
C SER A 70 -18.90 -13.55 -7.65
N ALA A 71 -19.38 -14.77 -7.35
CA ALA A 71 -19.00 -15.47 -6.12
C ALA A 71 -17.50 -15.79 -6.08
N ALA A 72 -16.93 -16.19 -7.23
CA ALA A 72 -15.50 -16.45 -7.35
C ALA A 72 -14.66 -15.19 -7.07
N PHE A 73 -15.04 -14.03 -7.61
CA PHE A 73 -14.37 -12.76 -7.33
C PHE A 73 -14.41 -12.38 -5.84
N THR A 74 -15.56 -12.56 -5.18
CA THR A 74 -15.69 -12.32 -3.75
C THR A 74 -14.77 -13.25 -2.94
N ILE A 75 -14.76 -14.55 -3.25
CA ILE A 75 -13.91 -15.52 -2.56
C ILE A 75 -12.43 -15.16 -2.73
N VAL A 76 -12.00 -14.83 -3.96
CA VAL A 76 -10.62 -14.44 -4.23
C VAL A 76 -10.24 -13.18 -3.46
N HIS A 77 -11.08 -12.13 -3.48
CA HIS A 77 -10.83 -10.89 -2.74
C HIS A 77 -10.69 -11.12 -1.23
N THR A 78 -11.61 -11.89 -0.64
CA THR A 78 -11.60 -12.21 0.78
C THR A 78 -10.42 -13.11 1.15
N LYS A 79 -10.15 -14.17 0.37
CA LYS A 79 -9.05 -15.11 0.65
C LYS A 79 -7.67 -14.47 0.50
N LEU A 80 -7.51 -13.55 -0.44
CA LEU A 80 -6.26 -12.82 -0.63
C LEU A 80 -6.09 -11.65 0.35
N ASN A 81 -7.05 -11.41 1.25
CA ASN A 81 -7.02 -10.34 2.25
C ASN A 81 -6.58 -8.99 1.64
N CYS A 82 -7.06 -8.69 0.43
CA CYS A 82 -6.60 -7.55 -0.35
C CYS A 82 -6.77 -6.23 0.40
N ASP A 83 -7.87 -6.07 1.14
CA ASP A 83 -8.13 -4.87 1.94
C ASP A 83 -7.18 -4.73 3.13
N GLN A 84 -6.91 -5.82 3.85
CA GLN A 84 -5.97 -5.83 4.97
C GLN A 84 -4.54 -5.53 4.48
N HIS A 85 -4.12 -6.17 3.38
CA HIS A 85 -2.81 -5.92 2.76
C HIS A 85 -2.68 -4.47 2.29
N GLN A 86 -3.70 -3.91 1.64
CA GLN A 86 -3.69 -2.50 1.24
C GLN A 86 -3.72 -1.54 2.44
N ALA A 87 -4.44 -1.88 3.51
CA ALA A 87 -4.46 -1.09 4.73
C ALA A 87 -3.06 -1.05 5.37
N GLU A 88 -2.39 -2.19 5.48
CA GLU A 88 -1.02 -2.25 5.98
C GLU A 88 -0.05 -1.49 5.07
N CYS A 89 -0.16 -1.63 3.74
CA CYS A 89 0.64 -0.85 2.79
C CYS A 89 0.42 0.68 2.96
N ARG A 90 -0.82 1.13 3.20
CA ARG A 90 -1.14 2.55 3.44
C ARG A 90 -0.53 3.04 4.75
N LYS A 91 -0.62 2.24 5.81
CA LYS A 91 -0.01 2.51 7.11
C LYS A 91 1.52 2.62 6.97
N LEU A 92 2.17 1.64 6.35
CA LEU A 92 3.62 1.62 6.12
C LEU A 92 4.07 2.82 5.27
N LYS A 93 3.35 3.16 4.20
CA LYS A 93 3.59 4.37 3.41
C LYS A 93 3.62 5.62 4.29
N ASN A 94 2.63 5.79 5.15
CA ASN A 94 2.53 6.96 6.02
C ASN A 94 3.65 6.97 7.09
N GLN A 95 3.96 5.82 7.69
CA GLN A 95 5.04 5.68 8.68
C GLN A 95 6.41 6.02 8.09
N TYR A 96 6.75 5.46 6.91
CA TYR A 96 8.01 5.78 6.24
C TYR A 96 8.07 7.24 5.78
N SER A 97 6.95 7.84 5.36
CA SER A 97 6.90 9.26 5.02
C SER A 97 7.11 10.16 6.25
N ALA A 98 6.51 9.81 7.40
CA ALA A 98 6.70 10.54 8.64
C ALA A 98 8.16 10.45 9.12
N LEU A 99 8.75 9.25 9.10
CA LEU A 99 10.16 9.06 9.42
C LEU A 99 11.09 9.85 8.50
N ALA A 100 10.84 9.84 7.20
CA ALA A 100 11.64 10.62 6.24
C ALA A 100 11.67 12.11 6.62
N ASN A 101 10.51 12.69 6.91
CA ASN A 101 10.41 14.09 7.34
C ASN A 101 11.14 14.31 8.67
N ALA A 102 10.97 13.41 9.64
CA ALA A 102 11.62 13.53 10.94
C ALA A 102 13.15 13.40 10.87
N TYR A 103 13.69 12.62 9.93
CA TYR A 103 15.12 12.60 9.63
C TYR A 103 15.58 13.88 8.93
N ASP A 104 14.82 14.43 7.98
CA ASP A 104 15.16 15.72 7.33
C ASP A 104 15.22 16.86 8.36
N GLU A 105 14.37 16.84 9.40
CA GLU A 105 14.39 17.83 10.49
C GLU A 105 15.67 17.79 11.34
N LEU A 106 16.46 16.71 11.29
CA LEU A 106 17.73 16.64 12.03
C LEU A 106 18.73 17.70 11.56
N ASP A 107 18.64 18.16 10.32
CA ASP A 107 19.56 19.14 9.74
C ASP A 107 19.40 20.54 10.37
N VAL A 108 18.26 20.81 11.02
CA VAL A 108 17.98 22.08 11.71
C VAL A 108 18.56 22.09 13.13
N LEU A 109 18.93 20.93 13.69
CA LEU A 109 19.46 20.84 15.04
C LEU A 109 20.92 21.32 15.11
N THR A 110 21.17 22.24 16.04
CA THR A 110 22.51 22.82 16.28
C THR A 110 23.28 22.09 17.39
N GLY A 111 22.58 21.46 18.35
CA GLY A 111 23.20 20.75 19.48
C GLY A 111 23.58 19.31 19.15
N GLU A 112 24.84 18.92 19.39
CA GLU A 112 25.33 17.55 19.15
C GLU A 112 24.60 16.48 19.99
N ALA A 113 24.38 16.78 21.27
CA ALA A 113 23.72 15.86 22.20
C ALA A 113 22.24 15.63 21.83
N GLU A 114 21.55 16.70 21.44
CA GLU A 114 20.17 16.64 20.98
C GLU A 114 20.06 15.89 19.65
N PHE A 115 20.96 16.18 18.70
CA PHE A 115 21.04 15.47 17.43
C PHE A 115 21.21 13.96 17.62
N LYS A 116 22.17 13.55 18.46
CA LYS A 116 22.44 12.13 18.72
C LYS A 116 21.24 11.43 19.35
N THR A 117 20.58 12.11 20.29
CA THR A 117 19.37 11.60 20.96
C THR A 117 18.23 11.39 19.95
N LYS A 118 17.91 12.41 19.14
CA LYS A 118 16.85 12.32 18.14
C LYS A 118 17.18 11.28 17.05
N LEU A 119 18.42 11.23 16.58
CA LEU A 119 18.88 10.21 15.61
C LEU A 119 18.72 8.78 16.16
N THR A 120 19.06 8.55 17.42
CA THR A 120 18.92 7.24 18.06
C THR A 120 17.45 6.84 18.17
N ALA A 121 16.57 7.76 18.59
CA ALA A 121 15.14 7.54 18.67
C ALA A 121 14.53 7.17 17.31
N LEU A 122 14.87 7.92 16.25
CA LEU A 122 14.39 7.64 14.89
C LEU A 122 14.87 6.28 14.36
N ASN A 123 16.11 5.89 14.66
CA ASN A 123 16.63 4.58 14.29
C ASN A 123 15.91 3.43 15.03
N MET A 124 15.52 3.64 16.28
CA MET A 124 14.71 2.68 17.03
C MET A 124 13.32 2.52 16.42
N GLU A 125 12.65 3.63 16.08
CA GLU A 125 11.35 3.62 15.42
C GLU A 125 11.43 2.92 14.05
N LEU A 126 12.45 3.24 13.25
CA LEU A 126 12.70 2.55 11.97
C LEU A 126 12.89 1.03 12.17
N SER A 127 13.64 0.62 13.19
CA SER A 127 13.83 -0.80 13.51
C SER A 127 12.51 -1.47 13.90
N GLN A 128 11.65 -0.79 14.67
CA GLN A 128 10.33 -1.30 15.03
C GLN A 128 9.44 -1.49 13.80
N ILE A 129 9.39 -0.49 12.91
CA ILE A 129 8.62 -0.59 11.66
C ILE A 129 9.10 -1.75 10.81
N ILE A 130 10.42 -1.92 10.65
CA ILE A 130 11.00 -3.05 9.90
C ILE A 130 10.58 -4.39 10.52
N LYS A 131 10.65 -4.53 11.85
CA LYS A 131 10.26 -5.76 12.55
C LYS A 131 8.76 -6.05 12.47
N SER A 132 7.91 -5.02 12.44
CA SER A 132 6.46 -5.17 12.36
C SER A 132 5.93 -5.24 10.92
N THR A 133 6.79 -5.07 9.91
CA THR A 133 6.37 -5.09 8.51
C THR A 133 5.97 -6.51 8.11
N THR A 134 4.73 -6.67 7.66
CA THR A 134 4.17 -7.96 7.18
C THR A 134 3.82 -7.92 5.69
N SER A 135 3.87 -6.74 5.09
CA SER A 135 3.55 -6.50 3.68
C SER A 135 4.72 -5.80 3.00
N GLU A 136 5.11 -6.24 1.81
CA GLU A 136 6.14 -5.57 1.02
C GLU A 136 5.59 -5.10 -0.34
N PRO A 137 6.10 -3.97 -0.87
CA PRO A 137 5.79 -3.55 -2.22
C PRO A 137 6.50 -4.47 -3.22
N SER A 138 5.96 -4.58 -4.43
CA SER A 138 6.61 -5.38 -5.48
C SER A 138 8.00 -4.85 -5.84
N ASN A 139 8.89 -5.73 -6.28
CA ASN A 139 10.22 -5.37 -6.78
C ASN A 139 10.18 -4.31 -7.89
N LYS A 140 9.15 -4.33 -8.75
CA LYS A 140 8.94 -3.32 -9.79
C LYS A 140 8.64 -1.94 -9.19
N ALA A 141 7.79 -1.88 -8.17
CA ALA A 141 7.48 -0.63 -7.47
C ALA A 141 8.71 -0.10 -6.73
N MET A 142 9.51 -0.97 -6.11
CA MET A 142 10.79 -0.61 -5.48
C MET A 142 11.79 -0.03 -6.49
N ALA A 143 11.98 -0.71 -7.63
CA ALA A 143 12.89 -0.24 -8.68
C ALA A 143 12.46 1.12 -9.25
N LYS A 144 11.17 1.30 -9.52
CA LYS A 144 10.61 2.56 -10.01
C LYS A 144 10.73 3.69 -8.98
N ALA A 145 10.52 3.41 -7.70
CA ALA A 145 10.69 4.40 -6.64
C ALA A 145 12.14 4.87 -6.52
N LYS A 146 13.11 3.95 -6.60
CA LYS A 146 14.54 4.31 -6.64
C LYS A 146 14.82 5.24 -7.82
N GLN A 147 14.40 4.85 -9.02
CA GLN A 147 14.60 5.66 -10.23
C GLN A 147 14.02 7.07 -10.11
N GLN A 148 12.85 7.24 -9.49
CA GLN A 148 12.21 8.55 -9.32
C GLN A 148 12.89 9.46 -8.30
N LEU A 149 13.65 8.90 -7.37
CA LEU A 149 14.28 9.62 -6.27
C LEU A 149 15.81 9.66 -6.36
N SER A 150 16.42 8.92 -7.27
CA SER A 150 17.85 9.00 -7.61
C SER A 150 18.20 10.18 -8.53
N VAL A 151 17.28 11.14 -8.69
CA VAL A 151 17.46 12.39 -9.44
C VAL A 151 17.86 13.50 -8.48
#